data_AF-A0AA90J4R8-F1
#
_entry.id   AF-A0AA90J4R8-F1
#
_cell.length_a   1.000
_cell.length_b   1.000
_cell.length_c   1.000
_cell.angle_alpha   90.00
_cell.angle_beta   90.00
_cell.angle_gamma   90.00
#
_symmetry.space_group_name_H-M   'P 1'
#
loop_
_entity.id
_entity.type
_entity.pdbx_description
1 polymer ?
#
loop_
_entity_poly.entity_id
_entity_poly.type
_entity_poly.pdbx_seq_one_letter_code
_entity_poly.pdbx_strand_id
1 'polypeptide(L)'
;MAKSKARKKREHMLRNTGRDAAASRGKAPDFSTHVRKTKSRRDELAKLHMKHKRKNPYDLLHEDHKGSFLEDTRINACVPVFTQIIRKVIAL
;
A
#
# COMPACT_ATOMS: atom_id res chain seq x y z
N MET A 1 22.79 -27.78 10.72
CA MET A 1 21.40 -27.97 11.20
C MET A 1 21.19 -29.42 11.64
N ALA A 2 20.86 -29.65 12.91
CA ALA A 2 20.61 -31.00 13.40
C ALA A 2 19.26 -31.54 12.88
N LYS A 3 19.22 -32.81 12.48
CA LYS A 3 17.95 -33.49 12.14
C LYS A 3 17.10 -33.67 13.40
N SER A 4 15.78 -33.49 13.28
CA SER A 4 14.85 -33.77 14.37
C SER A 4 14.87 -35.24 14.79
N LYS A 5 14.57 -35.54 16.06
CA LYS A 5 14.47 -36.92 16.57
C LYS A 5 13.49 -37.76 15.74
N ALA A 6 12.36 -37.18 15.34
CA ALA A 6 11.37 -37.84 14.49
C ALA A 6 11.91 -38.21 13.11
N ARG A 7 12.73 -37.33 12.48
CA ARG A 7 13.38 -37.65 11.20
C ARG A 7 14.38 -38.80 11.35
N LYS A 8 15.20 -38.80 12.40
CA LYS A 8 16.16 -39.89 12.68
C LYS A 8 15.46 -41.24 12.85
N LYS A 9 14.33 -41.29 13.58
CA LYS A 9 13.53 -42.50 13.75
C LYS A 9 12.95 -43.02 12.42
N ARG A 10 12.40 -42.12 11.58
CA ARG A 10 11.90 -42.52 10.25
C ARG A 10 13.00 -43.08 9.35
N GLU A 11 14.17 -42.44 9.32
CA GLU A 11 15.33 -42.93 8.54
C GLU A 11 15.83 -44.30 9.04
N HIS A 12 15.74 -44.57 10.35
CA HIS A 12 16.04 -45.90 10.91
C HIS A 12 15.02 -46.95 10.47
N MET A 13 13.72 -46.63 10.57
CA MET A 13 12.66 -47.54 10.11
C MET A 13 12.77 -47.83 8.61
N LEU A 14 13.05 -46.82 7.80
CA LEU A 14 13.22 -47.00 6.35
C LEU A 14 14.37 -47.96 6.02
N ARG A 15 15.48 -47.91 6.77
CA ARG A 15 16.62 -48.82 6.56
C ARG A 15 16.34 -50.27 6.96
N ASN A 16 15.53 -50.48 8.02
CA ASN A 16 15.33 -51.81 8.58
C ASN A 16 14.07 -52.52 8.03
N THR A 17 12.97 -51.77 7.82
CA THR A 17 11.68 -52.33 7.40
C THR A 17 11.26 -51.90 5.99
N GLY A 18 11.97 -50.95 5.37
CA GLY A 18 11.68 -50.45 4.03
C GLY A 18 10.40 -49.62 3.90
N ARG A 19 9.62 -49.45 4.99
CA ARG A 19 8.33 -48.75 4.94
C ARG A 19 8.51 -47.24 5.04
N ASP A 20 8.14 -46.53 3.98
CA ASP A 20 8.13 -45.07 3.98
C ASP A 20 6.79 -44.49 4.48
N ALA A 21 6.83 -43.83 5.64
CA ALA A 21 5.68 -43.14 6.22
C ALA A 21 5.30 -41.84 5.47
N ALA A 22 6.17 -41.31 4.59
CA ALA A 22 5.82 -40.15 3.78
C ALA A 22 4.80 -40.51 2.70
N ALA A 23 4.92 -41.70 2.10
CA ALA A 23 3.98 -42.19 1.09
C ALA A 23 2.54 -42.31 1.61
N SER A 24 2.35 -42.68 2.88
CA SER A 24 1.03 -42.82 3.50
C SER A 24 0.45 -41.51 4.05
N ARG A 25 1.19 -40.40 4.03
CA ARG A 25 0.78 -39.14 4.67
C ARG A 25 -0.23 -38.33 3.85
N GLY A 26 -0.49 -38.75 2.62
CA GLY A 26 -1.32 -38.03 1.65
C GLY A 26 -0.54 -36.94 0.90
N LYS A 27 -0.98 -36.66 -0.34
CA LYS A 27 -0.38 -35.61 -1.19
C LYS A 27 -0.99 -34.26 -0.81
N ALA A 28 -0.15 -33.31 -0.41
CA ALA A 28 -0.57 -31.93 -0.27
C ALA A 28 -0.83 -31.31 -1.66
N PRO A 29 -1.79 -30.39 -1.79
CA PRO A 29 -1.96 -29.63 -3.02
C PRO A 29 -0.70 -28.80 -3.32
N ASP A 30 -0.43 -28.55 -4.61
CA ASP A 30 0.77 -27.82 -5.05
C ASP A 30 0.66 -26.30 -4.75
N PHE A 31 -0.56 -25.82 -4.49
CA PHE A 31 -0.83 -24.45 -4.06
C PHE A 31 -0.99 -24.35 -2.55
N SER A 32 -0.78 -23.14 -2.04
CA SER A 32 -0.90 -22.89 -0.60
C SER A 32 -2.36 -22.88 -0.14
N THR A 33 -2.67 -23.62 0.92
CA THR A 33 -4.00 -23.74 1.53
C THR A 33 -4.31 -22.63 2.55
N HIS A 34 -3.41 -21.67 2.75
CA HIS A 34 -3.64 -20.59 3.71
C HIS A 34 -4.83 -19.72 3.27
N VAL A 35 -5.63 -19.29 4.25
CA VAL A 35 -6.70 -18.32 4.01
C VAL A 35 -6.08 -16.96 3.70
N ARG A 36 -6.25 -16.49 2.46
CA ARG A 36 -5.82 -15.17 2.04
C ARG A 36 -6.81 -14.13 2.56
N LYS A 37 -6.31 -13.14 3.28
CA LYS A 37 -7.10 -11.99 3.75
C LYS A 37 -6.69 -10.76 2.96
N THR A 38 -7.66 -9.91 2.62
CA THR A 38 -7.38 -8.58 2.09
C THR A 38 -6.82 -7.68 3.20
N LYS A 39 -6.18 -6.59 2.79
CA LYS A 39 -5.56 -5.64 3.71
C LYS A 39 -6.62 -4.93 4.54
N SER A 40 -6.29 -4.58 5.78
CA SER A 40 -7.18 -3.77 6.62
C SER A 40 -7.15 -2.30 6.17
N ARG A 41 -8.12 -1.51 6.63
CA ARG A 41 -8.15 -0.04 6.39
C ARG A 41 -6.83 0.63 6.78
N ARG A 42 -6.21 0.22 7.90
CA ARG A 42 -4.93 0.76 8.36
C ARG A 42 -3.80 0.46 7.38
N ASP A 43 -3.76 -0.77 6.87
CA ASP A 43 -2.77 -1.23 5.89
C ASP A 43 -2.97 -0.62 4.49
N GLU A 44 -4.18 -0.14 4.20
CA GLU A 44 -4.48 0.62 2.98
C GLU A 44 -4.01 2.07 3.09
N LEU A 45 -4.29 2.75 4.20
CA LEU A 45 -3.79 4.10 4.46
C LEU A 45 -2.27 4.15 4.43
N ALA A 46 -1.60 3.20 5.10
CA ALA A 46 -0.15 3.08 5.06
C ALA A 46 0.38 2.86 3.62
N LYS A 47 -0.31 2.06 2.82
CA LYS A 47 0.03 1.83 1.41
C LYS A 47 -0.12 3.11 0.57
N LEU A 48 -1.15 3.92 0.81
CA LEU A 48 -1.35 5.18 0.07
C LEU A 48 -0.15 6.13 0.29
N HIS A 49 0.33 6.26 1.52
CA HIS A 49 1.47 7.13 1.83
C HIS A 49 2.82 6.58 1.33
N MET A 50 2.98 5.25 1.25
CA MET A 50 4.26 4.62 0.96
C MET A 50 4.45 4.17 -0.49
N LYS A 51 3.39 3.79 -1.22
CA LYS A 51 3.52 3.12 -2.52
C LYS A 51 4.01 4.04 -3.63
N HIS A 52 3.56 5.30 -3.66
CA HIS A 52 3.85 6.24 -4.73
C HIS A 52 4.43 7.55 -4.21
N LYS A 53 5.51 7.45 -3.42
CA LYS A 53 6.24 8.64 -2.95
C LYS A 53 6.57 9.54 -4.15
N ARG A 54 6.19 10.82 -4.10
CA ARG A 54 6.48 11.85 -5.11
C ARG A 54 5.73 11.75 -6.45
N LYS A 55 4.71 10.89 -6.57
CA LYS A 55 3.81 10.86 -7.76
C LYS A 55 2.47 11.53 -7.52
N ASN A 56 2.28 12.12 -6.34
CA ASN A 56 1.14 12.97 -6.08
C ASN A 56 1.41 14.32 -6.75
N PRO A 57 0.61 14.74 -7.75
CA PRO A 57 0.81 16.03 -8.42
C PRO A 57 0.71 17.21 -7.44
N TYR A 58 0.01 17.04 -6.31
CA TYR A 58 -0.08 18.05 -5.27
C TYR A 58 1.18 18.18 -4.40
N ASP A 59 2.01 17.14 -4.29
CA ASP A 59 3.27 17.20 -3.53
C ASP A 59 4.38 17.95 -4.30
N LEU A 60 4.30 17.99 -5.64
CA LEU A 60 5.26 18.71 -6.49
C LEU A 60 5.08 20.22 -6.42
N LEU A 61 3.91 20.70 -6.00
CA LEU A 61 3.60 22.12 -5.88
C LEU A 61 4.13 22.76 -4.58
N HIS A 62 4.72 21.98 -3.66
CA HIS A 62 5.21 22.48 -2.37
C HIS A 62 6.72 22.77 -2.34
N GLU A 63 7.49 22.39 -3.36
CA GLU A 63 8.96 22.51 -3.33
C GLU A 63 9.54 23.66 -4.19
N ASP A 64 8.70 24.44 -4.87
CA ASP A 64 9.16 25.50 -5.80
C ASP A 64 8.87 26.94 -5.32
N HIS A 65 8.68 27.18 -4.02
CA HIS A 65 8.65 28.55 -3.46
C HIS A 65 10.04 28.98 -2.92
N LYS A 66 11.06 28.92 -3.78
CA LYS A 66 12.30 29.70 -3.62
C LYS A 66 12.76 30.24 -4.97
N GLY A 67 12.21 31.41 -5.33
CA GLY A 67 12.86 32.37 -6.22
C GLY A 67 12.55 32.26 -7.72
N SER A 68 11.70 33.16 -8.21
CA SER A 68 11.88 33.94 -9.44
C SER A 68 10.62 34.78 -9.66
N PHE A 69 10.71 36.08 -9.43
CA PHE A 69 10.86 37.09 -10.50
C PHE A 69 9.70 37.05 -11.51
N LEU A 70 8.51 37.45 -11.08
CA LEU A 70 7.59 38.19 -11.94
C LEU A 70 6.88 39.22 -11.06
N GLU A 71 7.48 40.41 -11.02
CA GLU A 71 6.87 41.64 -10.55
C GLU A 71 5.51 41.86 -11.23
N ASP A 72 4.54 42.26 -10.41
CA ASP A 72 3.49 43.22 -10.68
C ASP A 72 2.94 43.32 -12.10
N THR A 73 1.71 42.81 -12.28
CA THR A 73 0.57 43.48 -12.92
C THR A 73 -0.52 42.45 -13.22
N ARG A 74 -1.23 41.96 -12.20
CA ARG A 74 -2.52 41.26 -12.42
C ARG A 74 -3.41 41.08 -11.18
N ILE A 75 -3.16 41.80 -10.10
CA ILE A 75 -3.95 41.71 -8.85
C ILE A 75 -5.36 42.36 -8.98
N ASN A 76 -5.68 43.08 -10.06
CA ASN A 76 -6.96 43.80 -10.18
C ASN A 76 -8.04 43.15 -11.07
N ALA A 77 -7.95 41.87 -11.45
CA ALA A 77 -8.92 41.28 -12.39
C ALA A 77 -9.84 40.18 -11.83
N CYS A 78 -9.78 39.84 -10.54
CA CYS A 78 -10.69 38.84 -9.96
C CYS A 78 -11.36 39.38 -8.70
N VAL A 79 -12.29 40.32 -8.90
CA VAL A 79 -13.31 40.59 -7.88
C VAL A 79 -14.26 39.40 -7.87
N PRO A 80 -14.41 38.65 -6.76
CA PRO A 80 -15.26 37.47 -6.73
C PRO A 80 -16.72 37.89 -6.98
N VAL A 81 -17.36 37.19 -7.93
CA VAL A 81 -18.74 37.38 -8.40
C VAL A 81 -19.76 37.50 -7.25
N PHE A 82 -19.44 36.94 -6.10
CA PHE A 82 -20.21 37.04 -4.85
C PHE A 82 -20.43 38.49 -4.36
N THR A 83 -19.46 39.38 -4.55
CA THR A 83 -19.59 40.78 -4.09
C THR A 83 -20.49 41.63 -4.99
N GLN A 84 -20.70 41.23 -6.25
CA GLN A 84 -21.63 41.91 -7.15
C GLN A 84 -23.10 41.58 -6.85
N ILE A 85 -23.39 40.37 -6.37
CA ILE A 85 -24.75 39.95 -6.03
C ILE A 85 -25.24 40.70 -4.79
N ILE A 86 -24.41 40.84 -3.75
CA ILE A 86 -24.80 41.50 -2.50
C ILE A 86 -25.08 43.00 -2.71
N ARG A 87 -24.32 43.69 -3.56
CA ARG A 87 -24.56 45.11 -3.88
C ARG A 87 -25.85 45.36 -4.66
N LYS A 88 -26.31 44.40 -5.47
CA LYS A 88 -27.59 44.50 -6.20
C LYS A 88 -28.82 44.29 -5.31
N VAL A 89 -28.68 43.51 -4.23
CA VAL A 89 -29.79 43.22 -3.30
C VAL A 89 -30.01 44.36 -2.30
N ILE A 90 -28.96 45.10 -1.93
CA ILE A 90 -29.06 46.21 -0.95
C ILE A 90 -29.55 47.52 -1.61
N ALA A 91 -29.50 47.63 -2.94
CA ALA A 91 -29.89 48.83 -3.69
C ALA A 91 -31.32 48.79 -4.27
N LEU A 92 -32.19 47.91 -3.75
CA LEU A 92 -33.62 47.83 -4.06
C LEU A 92 -34.46 48.20 -2.83
#